data_AF-A0A958QDJ6-F1
#
_entry.id   AF-A0A958QDJ6-F1
#
_cell.length_a   1.000
_cell.length_b   1.000
_cell.length_c   1.000
_cell.angle_alpha   90.00
_cell.angle_beta   90.00
_cell.angle_gamma   90.00
#
_symmetry.space_group_name_H-M   'P 1'
#
loop_
_entity.id
_entity.type
_entity.pdbx_description
1 polymer ?
#
loop_
_entity_poly.entity_id
_entity_poly.type
_entity_poly.pdbx_seq_one_letter_code
_entity_poly.pdbx_strand_id
1 'polypeptide(L)'
;SLVTKQVDSSKVREILIAVVKEIELIDNYGLEELHNKIEKLPEQLGVKVGAVYLPIRIAVLGKKATPPLFESLVVLGKSETLRRLRETVELLG
;
A
#
# COMPACT_ATOMS: atom_id res chain seq x y z
N SER A 1 14.64 -0.60 -8.14
CA SER A 1 14.50 -1.62 -7.08
C SER A 1 13.50 -1.13 -6.05
N LEU A 2 12.42 -1.90 -5.82
CA LEU A 2 11.44 -1.75 -4.73
C LEU A 2 12.07 -1.99 -3.34
N VAL A 3 13.24 -2.62 -3.33
CA VAL A 3 14.05 -2.92 -2.15
C VAL A 3 14.86 -1.67 -1.80
N THR A 4 14.56 -1.06 -0.67
CA THR A 4 15.45 -0.08 -0.03
C THR A 4 16.32 -0.81 0.99
N LYS A 5 17.43 -0.22 1.44
CA LYS A 5 18.36 -0.81 2.43
C LYS A 5 17.73 -1.25 3.78
N GLN A 6 16.42 -1.09 3.97
CA GLN A 6 15.71 -1.34 5.23
C GLN A 6 14.66 -2.47 5.16
N VAL A 7 14.23 -2.95 3.99
CA VAL A 7 13.15 -3.95 3.85
C VAL A 7 13.42 -4.84 2.64
N ASP A 8 13.52 -6.16 2.84
CA ASP A 8 13.66 -7.14 1.77
C ASP A 8 12.33 -7.42 1.05
N SER A 9 12.38 -8.10 -0.10
CA SER A 9 11.19 -8.40 -0.92
C SER A 9 10.11 -9.16 -0.15
N SER A 10 10.49 -10.07 0.74
CA SER A 10 9.58 -10.87 1.56
C SER A 10 8.79 -9.99 2.53
N LYS A 11 9.46 -9.04 3.19
CA LYS A 11 8.79 -8.10 4.09
C LYS A 11 7.95 -7.08 3.34
N VAL A 12 8.36 -6.64 2.14
CA VAL A 12 7.51 -5.81 1.27
C VAL A 12 6.23 -6.57 0.88
N ARG A 13 6.34 -7.86 0.56
CA ARG A 13 5.19 -8.72 0.24
C ARG A 13 4.23 -8.82 1.42
N GLU A 14 4.73 -9.06 2.63
CA GLU A 14 3.93 -9.10 3.86
C GLU A 14 3.17 -7.78 4.09
N ILE A 15 3.86 -6.64 3.92
CA ILE A 15 3.27 -5.31 4.04
C ILE A 15 2.14 -5.11 3.04
N LEU A 16 2.35 -5.45 1.75
CA LEU A 16 1.32 -5.27 0.73
C LEU A 16 0.11 -6.19 0.96
N ILE A 17 0.32 -7.41 1.46
CA ILE A 17 -0.77 -8.31 1.86
C ILE A 17 -1.59 -7.69 3.00
N ALA A 18 -0.94 -7.10 4.01
CA ALA A 18 -1.65 -6.42 5.10
C ALA A 18 -2.47 -5.22 4.58
N VAL A 19 -1.90 -4.42 3.67
CA VAL A 19 -2.61 -3.29 3.04
C VAL A 19 -3.83 -3.78 2.25
N VAL A 20 -3.70 -4.87 1.48
CA VAL A 20 -4.83 -5.46 0.72
C VAL A 20 -5.97 -5.83 1.66
N LYS A 21 -5.67 -6.52 2.78
CA LYS A 21 -6.68 -6.90 3.77
C LYS A 21 -7.39 -5.71 4.38
N GLU A 22 -6.67 -4.66 4.77
CA GLU A 22 -7.27 -3.45 5.32
C GLU A 22 -8.18 -2.75 4.31
N ILE A 23 -7.76 -2.65 3.04
CA ILE A 23 -8.56 -2.02 1.99
C ILE A 23 -9.82 -2.84 1.67
N GLU A 24 -9.75 -4.17 1.70
CA GLU A 24 -10.91 -5.05 1.47
C GLU A 24 -12.05 -4.77 2.46
N LEU A 25 -11.70 -4.46 3.71
CA LEU A 25 -12.64 -4.16 4.81
C LEU A 25 -13.28 -2.76 4.73
N ILE A 26 -12.88 -1.91 3.78
CA ILE A 26 -13.46 -0.56 3.64
C ILE A 26 -14.72 -0.63 2.78
N ASP A 27 -15.90 -0.52 3.38
CA ASP A 27 -17.17 -0.48 2.63
C ASP A 27 -17.34 0.82 1.85
N ASN A 28 -17.16 1.97 2.54
CA ASN A 28 -17.21 3.29 1.93
C ASN A 28 -15.80 3.76 1.55
N TYR A 29 -15.37 3.45 0.33
CA TYR A 29 -14.01 3.74 -0.13
C TYR A 29 -13.78 5.24 -0.33
N GLY A 30 -13.15 5.88 0.65
CA GLY A 30 -12.87 7.31 0.68
C GLY A 30 -11.60 7.65 1.45
N LEU A 31 -11.25 8.94 1.44
CA LEU A 31 -10.00 9.45 2.01
C LEU A 31 -9.87 9.12 3.51
N GLU A 32 -10.93 9.37 4.28
CA GLU A 32 -10.96 9.17 5.72
C GLU A 32 -10.73 7.70 6.11
N GLU A 33 -11.51 6.78 5.53
CA GLU A 33 -11.36 5.34 5.80
C GLU A 33 -9.99 4.82 5.38
N LEU A 34 -9.47 5.27 4.23
CA LEU A 34 -8.12 4.91 3.79
C LEU A 34 -7.05 5.37 4.77
N HIS A 35 -7.15 6.61 5.27
CA HIS A 35 -6.26 7.13 6.30
C HIS A 35 -6.35 6.29 7.57
N ASN A 36 -7.56 6.15 8.14
CA ASN A 36 -7.82 5.46 9.40
C ASN A 36 -7.29 4.00 9.42
N LYS A 37 -7.34 3.33 8.26
CA LYS A 37 -6.92 1.94 8.10
C LYS A 37 -5.41 1.81 7.86
N ILE A 38 -4.87 2.58 6.92
CA ILE A 38 -3.47 2.43 6.48
C ILE A 38 -2.49 3.13 7.43
N GLU A 39 -2.87 4.22 8.11
CA GLU A 39 -1.97 4.95 9.01
C GLU A 39 -1.50 4.12 10.22
N LYS A 40 -2.29 3.11 10.61
CA LYS A 40 -2.03 2.22 11.75
C LYS A 40 -1.10 1.07 11.39
N LEU A 41 -1.00 0.71 10.11
CA LEU A 41 -0.20 -0.42 9.63
C LEU A 41 1.30 -0.33 9.98
N PRO A 42 1.98 0.83 9.86
CA PRO A 42 3.38 0.94 10.25
C PRO A 42 3.62 0.54 11.71
N GLU A 43 2.77 1.01 12.62
CA GLU A 43 2.84 0.67 14.04
C GLU A 43 2.57 -0.83 14.27
N GLN A 44 1.48 -1.34 13.70
CA GLN A 44 1.08 -2.76 13.82
C GLN A 44 2.14 -3.74 13.29
N LEU A 45 2.87 -3.35 12.25
CA LEU A 45 3.90 -4.16 11.61
C LEU A 45 5.31 -3.92 12.19
N GLY A 46 5.46 -2.98 13.13
CA GLY A 46 6.75 -2.63 13.72
C GLY A 46 7.73 -2.00 12.71
N VAL A 47 7.23 -1.29 11.71
CA VAL A 47 8.03 -0.68 10.63
C VAL A 47 7.82 0.83 10.55
N LYS A 48 8.73 1.53 9.87
CA LYS A 48 8.56 2.97 9.62
C LYS A 48 7.45 3.21 8.60
N VAL A 49 6.78 4.37 8.68
CA VAL A 49 5.74 4.79 7.73
C VAL A 49 6.20 4.66 6.27
N GLY A 50 7.42 5.09 5.96
CA GLY A 50 7.99 4.99 4.61
C GLY A 50 8.14 3.55 4.09
N ALA A 51 8.27 2.55 4.99
CA ALA A 51 8.31 1.14 4.61
C ALA A 51 6.94 0.62 4.15
N VAL A 52 5.84 1.25 4.56
CA VAL A 52 4.48 0.91 4.09
C VAL A 52 4.09 1.74 2.88
N TYR A 53 4.30 3.06 2.94
CA TYR A 53 3.75 3.97 1.94
C TYR A 53 4.49 3.88 0.61
N LEU A 54 5.79 3.60 0.62
CA LEU A 54 6.57 3.49 -0.60
C LEU A 54 6.18 2.25 -1.44
N PRO A 55 6.03 1.03 -0.87
CA PRO A 55 5.47 -0.10 -1.58
C PRO A 55 4.11 0.18 -2.21
N ILE A 56 3.18 0.79 -1.46
CA ILE A 56 1.86 1.17 -1.99
C ILE A 56 2.06 2.07 -3.21
N ARG A 57 2.81 3.17 -3.08
CA ARG A 57 3.06 4.11 -4.18
C ARG A 57 3.59 3.44 -5.44
N ILE A 58 4.57 2.55 -5.29
CA ILE A 58 5.14 1.87 -6.46
C ILE A 58 4.14 0.90 -7.08
N ALA A 59 3.39 0.15 -6.26
CA ALA A 59 2.36 -0.77 -6.72
C ALA A 59 1.25 -0.06 -7.50
N VAL A 60 0.70 1.05 -6.98
CA VAL A 60 -0.41 1.74 -7.65
C VAL A 60 0.01 2.76 -8.71
N LEU A 61 1.14 3.47 -8.55
CA LEU A 61 1.51 4.56 -9.46
C LEU A 61 2.61 4.17 -10.46
N GLY A 62 3.32 3.06 -10.25
CA GLY A 62 4.46 2.66 -11.08
C GLY A 62 5.67 3.61 -11.03
N LYS A 63 5.57 4.70 -10.27
CA LYS A 63 6.59 5.74 -10.14
C LYS A 63 6.63 6.26 -8.71
N LYS A 64 7.79 6.76 -8.29
CA LYS A 64 7.99 7.40 -6.98
C LYS A 64 7.37 8.81 -6.88
N ALA A 65 6.61 9.25 -7.88
CA ALA A 65 6.06 10.61 -7.91
C ALA A 65 5.16 10.88 -6.69
N THR A 66 5.03 12.16 -6.38
CA THR A 66 4.59 12.70 -5.08
C THR A 66 3.16 13.26 -5.03
N PRO A 67 2.15 12.83 -5.83
CA PRO A 67 0.80 13.22 -5.47
C PRO A 67 0.47 12.66 -4.08
N PRO A 68 -0.41 13.32 -3.33
CA PRO A 68 -0.90 12.81 -2.06
C PRO A 68 -1.39 11.36 -2.23
N LEU A 69 -0.89 10.46 -1.37
CA LEU A 69 -1.02 9.01 -1.59
C LEU A 69 -2.49 8.62 -1.61
N PHE A 70 -3.22 9.01 -0.56
CA PHE A 70 -4.58 8.58 -0.34
C PHE A 70 -5.54 9.16 -1.36
N GLU A 71 -5.35 10.41 -1.76
CA GLU A 71 -6.07 11.05 -2.85
C GLU A 71 -5.85 10.32 -4.17
N SER A 72 -4.62 9.84 -4.42
CA SER A 72 -4.34 9.01 -5.59
C SER A 72 -5.07 7.67 -5.53
N LEU A 73 -5.17 7.05 -4.35
CA LEU A 73 -5.92 5.82 -4.14
C LEU A 73 -7.43 6.04 -4.35
N VAL A 74 -7.98 7.13 -3.82
CA VAL A 74 -9.39 7.53 -4.01
C VAL A 74 -9.70 7.72 -5.49
N VAL A 75 -8.86 8.46 -6.21
CA VAL A 75 -9.02 8.70 -7.65
C VAL A 75 -8.93 7.40 -8.45
N LEU A 76 -8.05 6.49 -8.05
CA LEU A 76 -7.90 5.19 -8.72
C LEU A 76 -9.09 4.25 -8.45
N GLY A 77 -9.68 4.36 -7.26
CA GLY A 77 -10.80 3.53 -6.80
C GLY A 77 -10.36 2.20 -6.18
N LYS A 78 -11.27 1.60 -5.40
CA LYS A 78 -11.02 0.37 -4.62
C LYS A 78 -10.57 -0.80 -5.48
N SER A 79 -11.35 -1.13 -6.52
CA SER A 79 -11.14 -2.32 -7.34
C SER A 79 -9.78 -2.30 -8.05
N GLU A 80 -9.43 -1.16 -8.65
CA GLU A 80 -8.15 -1.01 -9.36
C GLU A 80 -6.97 -0.95 -8.39
N THR A 81 -7.13 -0.29 -7.24
CA THR A 81 -6.11 -0.31 -6.16
C THR A 81 -5.82 -1.74 -5.71
N LEU A 82 -6.85 -2.52 -5.38
CA LEU A 82 -6.69 -3.92 -4.96
C LEU A 82 -6.06 -4.78 -6.05
N ARG A 83 -6.46 -4.59 -7.31
CA ARG A 83 -5.88 -5.31 -8.45
C ARG A 83 -4.37 -5.09 -8.54
N ARG A 84 -3.91 -3.83 -8.56
CA ARG A 84 -2.47 -3.49 -8.67
C ARG A 84 -1.65 -3.96 -7.48
N LEU A 85 -2.19 -3.85 -6.27
CA LEU A 85 -1.52 -4.33 -5.07
C LEU A 85 -1.34 -5.85 -5.11
N ARG A 86 -2.38 -6.61 -5.48
CA ARG A 86 -2.30 -8.06 -5.63
C ARG A 86 -1.33 -8.48 -6.73
N GLU A 87 -1.38 -7.83 -7.89
CA GLU A 87 -0.39 -8.06 -8.97
C GLU A 87 1.05 -7.86 -8.47
N THR A 88 1.30 -6.82 -7.66
CA THR A 88 2.62 -6.58 -7.07
C THR A 88 3.01 -7.65 -6.05
N VAL A 89 2.07 -8.14 -5.25
CA VAL A 89 2.30 -9.27 -4.30
C VAL A 89 2.71 -10.53 -5.05
N GLU A 90 2.05 -10.86 -6.16
CA GLU A 90 2.39 -12.02 -6.99
C GLU A 90 3.77 -11.87 -7.65
N LEU A 91 4.14 -10.66 -8.07
CA LEU A 91 5.47 -10.38 -8.63
C LEU A 91 6.61 -10.50 -7.60
N LEU A 92 6.32 -10.36 -6.31
CA LEU A 92 7.33 -10.40 -5.26
C LEU A 92 7.69 -11.83 -4.79
N GLY A 93 6.98 -12.86 -5.27
CA GLY A 93 7.32 -14.27 -5.10
C GLY A 93 7.54 -14.70 -3.65
#